data_AF-K0T8T4-F1
#
_entry.id   AF-K0T8T4-F1
#
_cell.length_a   1.000
_cell.length_b   1.000
_cell.length_c   1.000
_cell.angle_alpha   90.00
_cell.angle_beta   90.00
_cell.angle_gamma   90.00
#
_symmetry.space_group_name_H-M   'P 1'
#
loop_
_entity.id
_entity.type
_entity.pdbx_description
1 polymer ?
#
loop_
_entity_poly.entity_id
_entity_poly.type
_entity_poly.pdbx_seq_one_letter_code
_entity_poly.pdbx_strand_id
1 'polypeptide(L)'
;MLQAPRPRARPQARTRIRTGQTGKGRDSAEMQAEREVTGKQNTRPNGSEAECAIETAEDATRRGGERDADELIWSCNVQYCIVVVMSITKQDYEPMAVAVADKGVPMVEVSAPSDLPGGYVFDAVANGQTFSVTVPAGGVSRGQTFSAPLVPGGRGVSASAVPEGRWKDGLCGCCMFGCCHPALWMGIPARASPEPLEVELARLLQGFIDPSTGLPMEGSPYWAIYAVNQVFSFAVIVFTIYVILKTRRYIRESSGIPEKSCQGCEDCCCATWCGCCTVMQMARHTAEYETYAGQCCSETGLPVSAPQLQFGGAHIV
;
A
#
# COMPACT_ATOMS: atom_id res chain seq x y z
N MET A 1 -45.85 30.06 3.14
CA MET A 1 -44.90 30.47 2.08
C MET A 1 -43.64 31.01 2.75
N LEU A 2 -42.59 30.21 2.86
CA LEU A 2 -41.29 30.60 3.42
C LEU A 2 -40.28 30.58 2.26
N GLN A 3 -39.75 31.76 1.90
CA GLN A 3 -38.76 31.90 0.84
C GLN A 3 -37.37 31.54 1.36
N ALA A 4 -36.70 30.61 0.68
CA ALA A 4 -35.31 30.24 0.93
C ALA A 4 -34.34 31.31 0.36
N PRO A 5 -33.18 31.56 1.00
CA PRO A 5 -32.21 32.54 0.54
C PRO A 5 -31.33 32.00 -0.61
N ARG A 6 -31.04 32.86 -1.58
CA ARG A 6 -30.18 32.57 -2.74
C ARG A 6 -28.68 32.52 -2.35
N PRO A 7 -27.88 31.64 -2.98
CA PRO A 7 -26.44 31.57 -2.74
C PRO A 7 -25.67 32.72 -3.42
N ARG A 8 -24.67 33.26 -2.72
CA ARG A 8 -23.70 34.25 -3.22
C ARG A 8 -22.62 33.56 -4.07
N ALA A 9 -22.40 34.06 -5.27
CA ALA A 9 -21.32 33.66 -6.16
C ALA A 9 -19.95 34.09 -5.60
N ARG A 10 -18.96 33.18 -5.67
CA ARG A 10 -17.53 33.49 -5.42
C ARG A 10 -16.85 33.94 -6.73
N PRO A 11 -15.87 34.87 -6.66
CA PRO A 11 -15.12 35.32 -7.83
C PRO A 11 -14.07 34.28 -8.25
N GLN A 12 -13.96 34.05 -9.56
CA GLN A 12 -12.90 33.23 -10.16
C GLN A 12 -11.64 34.09 -10.40
N ALA A 13 -10.49 33.61 -9.92
CA ALA A 13 -9.18 34.17 -10.23
C ALA A 13 -8.72 33.70 -11.62
N ARG A 14 -8.30 34.65 -12.45
CA ARG A 14 -7.95 34.48 -13.86
C ARG A 14 -6.43 34.37 -14.00
N THR A 15 -5.92 33.16 -14.24
CA THR A 15 -4.49 32.93 -14.51
C THR A 15 -4.21 33.14 -16.00
N ARG A 16 -3.30 34.07 -16.30
CA ARG A 16 -2.92 34.50 -17.66
C ARG A 16 -1.69 33.70 -18.10
N ILE A 17 -1.86 32.73 -19.00
CA ILE A 17 -0.75 32.01 -19.64
C ILE A 17 -0.29 32.82 -20.86
N ARG A 18 1.02 33.07 -20.93
CA ARG A 18 1.70 33.83 -21.99
C ARG A 18 2.33 32.84 -22.96
N THR A 19 1.75 32.68 -24.14
CA THR A 19 2.35 31.94 -25.25
C THR A 19 3.33 32.84 -25.99
N GLY A 20 4.61 32.45 -25.99
CA GLY A 20 5.64 33.02 -26.84
C GLY A 20 5.94 32.08 -28.01
N GLN A 21 5.50 32.45 -29.21
CA GLN A 21 6.02 31.92 -30.47
C GLN A 21 7.30 32.70 -30.83
N THR A 22 8.36 31.98 -31.18
CA THR A 22 9.35 32.45 -32.15
C THR A 22 9.76 31.26 -33.01
N GLY A 23 9.31 31.26 -34.26
CA GLY A 23 9.86 30.39 -35.29
C GLY A 23 11.16 30.96 -35.85
N LYS A 24 12.03 30.07 -36.35
CA LYS A 24 12.93 30.38 -37.47
C LYS A 24 13.44 29.07 -38.06
N GLY A 25 13.15 28.85 -39.34
CA GLY A 25 13.63 27.71 -40.10
C GLY A 25 15.13 27.79 -40.41
N ARG A 26 15.70 26.61 -40.69
CA ARG A 26 16.88 26.45 -41.54
C ARG A 26 16.98 25.00 -42.02
N ASP A 27 16.79 24.87 -43.33
CA ASP A 27 17.60 24.16 -44.32
C ASP A 27 17.89 22.67 -44.12
N SER A 28 17.30 21.93 -45.06
CA SER A 28 17.70 20.61 -45.51
C SER A 28 19.08 20.64 -46.16
N ALA A 29 20.06 20.02 -45.53
CA ALA A 29 21.21 19.34 -46.13
C ALA A 29 22.04 18.76 -44.98
N GLU A 30 22.76 17.65 -45.23
CA GLU A 30 23.74 17.05 -44.30
C GLU A 30 23.18 16.01 -43.32
N MET A 31 22.55 14.97 -43.87
CA MET A 31 22.36 13.68 -43.18
C MET A 31 22.94 12.54 -44.02
N GLN A 32 24.26 12.57 -44.26
CA GLN A 32 25.05 11.43 -44.71
C GLN A 32 26.52 11.60 -44.28
N ALA A 33 26.86 11.20 -43.06
CA ALA A 33 28.14 10.60 -42.67
C ALA A 33 28.11 10.31 -41.16
N GLU A 34 28.93 9.36 -40.71
CA GLU A 34 29.08 8.89 -39.31
C GLU A 34 28.06 7.86 -38.81
N ARG A 35 27.98 6.74 -39.53
CA ARG A 35 28.14 5.43 -38.89
C ARG A 35 29.64 5.14 -38.79
N GLU A 36 30.22 5.19 -37.59
CA GLU A 36 31.05 4.12 -37.03
C GLU A 36 31.64 4.52 -35.66
N VAL A 37 31.75 3.51 -34.78
CA VAL A 37 32.54 3.48 -33.54
C VAL A 37 31.93 4.18 -32.31
N THR A 38 31.07 3.45 -31.60
CA THR A 38 31.43 2.93 -30.26
C THR A 38 30.37 1.94 -29.79
N GLY A 39 30.73 0.66 -29.84
CA GLY A 39 30.02 -0.37 -29.11
C GLY A 39 30.23 -0.17 -27.61
N LYS A 40 29.18 0.24 -26.91
CA LYS A 40 29.03 -0.01 -25.48
C LYS A 40 27.71 -0.75 -25.29
N GLN A 41 27.83 -2.06 -25.03
CA GLN A 41 26.75 -2.84 -24.45
C GLN A 41 26.38 -2.18 -23.12
N ASN A 42 25.21 -1.55 -23.12
CA ASN A 42 24.58 -1.03 -21.92
C ASN A 42 23.88 -2.23 -21.26
N THR A 43 24.57 -2.88 -20.32
CA THR A 43 23.92 -3.81 -19.39
C THR A 43 22.91 -3.01 -18.58
N ARG A 44 21.62 -3.22 -18.84
CA ARG A 44 20.53 -2.74 -17.97
C ARG A 44 20.77 -3.28 -16.56
N PRO A 45 20.62 -2.46 -15.50
CA PRO A 45 20.60 -2.98 -14.15
C PRO A 45 19.43 -3.95 -14.01
N ASN A 46 19.64 -5.01 -13.21
CA ASN A 46 18.64 -6.02 -12.88
C ASN A 46 17.42 -5.35 -12.25
N GLY A 47 16.43 -4.98 -13.07
CA GLY A 47 15.08 -4.68 -12.60
C GLY A 47 14.49 -5.96 -12.02
N SER A 48 13.82 -5.85 -10.88
CA SER A 48 13.07 -6.97 -10.32
C SER A 48 12.02 -7.44 -11.35
N GLU A 49 11.76 -8.74 -11.45
CA GLU A 49 10.82 -9.33 -12.42
C GLU A 49 9.42 -8.66 -12.39
N ALA A 50 9.07 -8.01 -11.28
CA ALA A 50 7.82 -7.27 -11.10
C ALA A 50 7.73 -5.95 -11.91
N GLU A 51 8.84 -5.20 -12.09
CA GLU A 51 8.83 -3.98 -12.92
C GLU A 51 8.64 -4.32 -14.40
N CYS A 52 9.16 -5.46 -14.84
CA CYS A 52 9.02 -5.97 -16.21
C CYS A 52 7.55 -6.32 -16.54
N ALA A 53 6.80 -6.86 -15.57
CA ALA A 53 5.40 -7.24 -15.78
C ALA A 53 4.45 -6.03 -15.96
N ILE A 54 4.70 -4.92 -15.25
CA ILE A 54 3.85 -3.71 -15.35
C ILE A 54 4.05 -2.99 -16.69
N GLU A 55 5.30 -2.77 -17.10
CA GLU A 55 5.56 -2.17 -18.42
C GLU A 55 4.95 -3.02 -19.55
N THR A 56 4.98 -4.35 -19.39
CA THR A 56 4.40 -5.28 -20.37
C THR A 56 2.86 -5.19 -20.41
N ALA A 57 2.19 -4.99 -19.27
CA ALA A 57 0.73 -4.85 -19.21
C ALA A 57 0.24 -3.49 -19.77
N GLU A 58 0.96 -2.39 -19.52
CA GLU A 58 0.65 -1.09 -20.14
C GLU A 58 0.87 -1.13 -21.67
N ASP A 59 1.92 -1.82 -22.13
CA ASP A 59 2.20 -1.97 -23.56
C ASP A 59 1.22 -2.94 -24.25
N ALA A 60 0.73 -3.98 -23.55
CA ALA A 60 -0.33 -4.87 -24.03
C ALA A 60 -1.68 -4.14 -24.15
N THR A 61 -2.01 -3.28 -23.18
CA THR A 61 -3.22 -2.42 -23.22
C THR A 61 -3.17 -1.45 -24.41
N ARG A 62 -1.99 -0.92 -24.75
CA ARG A 62 -1.80 -0.07 -25.95
C ARG A 62 -1.95 -0.82 -27.27
N ARG A 63 -1.72 -2.14 -27.30
CA ARG A 63 -1.78 -2.95 -28.53
C ARG A 63 -3.17 -3.55 -28.82
N GLY A 64 -4.20 -3.22 -28.02
CA GLY A 64 -5.56 -3.68 -28.27
C GLY A 64 -5.78 -5.17 -28.04
N GLY A 65 -4.88 -5.83 -27.29
CA GLY A 65 -5.02 -7.21 -26.84
C GLY A 65 -5.78 -7.26 -25.52
N GLU A 66 -7.09 -7.00 -25.54
CA GLU A 66 -7.94 -6.91 -24.34
C GLU A 66 -7.92 -8.21 -23.50
N ARG A 67 -7.59 -9.36 -24.12
CA ARG A 67 -7.53 -10.66 -23.44
C ARG A 67 -6.23 -10.96 -22.69
N ASP A 68 -5.11 -10.35 -23.08
CA ASP A 68 -3.80 -10.63 -22.45
C ASP A 68 -3.57 -9.77 -21.19
N ALA A 69 -4.25 -8.62 -21.10
CA ALA A 69 -4.18 -7.74 -19.94
C ALA A 69 -4.86 -8.36 -18.71
N ASP A 70 -6.01 -9.01 -18.87
CA ASP A 70 -6.76 -9.60 -17.76
C ASP A 70 -6.02 -10.79 -17.12
N GLU A 71 -5.30 -11.59 -17.90
CA GLU A 71 -4.52 -12.74 -17.43
C GLU A 71 -3.27 -12.31 -16.62
N LEU A 72 -2.60 -11.25 -17.07
CA LEU A 72 -1.47 -10.63 -16.35
C LEU A 72 -1.93 -9.97 -15.05
N ILE A 73 -3.06 -9.26 -15.07
CA ILE A 73 -3.62 -8.60 -13.87
C ILE A 73 -4.05 -9.63 -12.82
N TRP A 74 -4.62 -10.77 -13.22
CA TRP A 74 -5.04 -11.82 -12.27
C TRP A 74 -3.85 -12.55 -11.65
N SER A 75 -2.85 -12.91 -12.46
CA SER A 75 -1.61 -13.54 -11.97
C SER A 75 -0.87 -12.60 -11.00
N CYS A 76 -0.84 -11.30 -11.30
CA CYS A 76 -0.35 -10.30 -10.35
C CYS A 76 -1.18 -10.29 -9.06
N ASN A 77 -2.52 -10.29 -9.11
CA ASN A 77 -3.38 -10.18 -7.91
C ASN A 77 -3.28 -11.41 -6.99
N VAL A 78 -3.33 -12.65 -7.50
CA VAL A 78 -3.23 -13.85 -6.65
C VAL A 78 -1.84 -13.96 -6.02
N GLN A 79 -0.79 -13.72 -6.83
CA GLN A 79 0.59 -13.74 -6.35
C GLN A 79 0.82 -12.60 -5.33
N TYR A 80 0.29 -11.40 -5.56
CA TYR A 80 0.38 -10.29 -4.61
C TYR A 80 -0.37 -10.58 -3.31
N CYS A 81 -1.50 -11.26 -3.37
CA CYS A 81 -2.34 -11.45 -2.18
C CYS A 81 -1.64 -12.41 -1.25
N ILE A 82 -1.04 -13.46 -1.81
CA ILE A 82 -0.23 -14.41 -1.07
C ILE A 82 1.06 -13.74 -0.59
N VAL A 83 1.77 -12.98 -1.43
CA VAL A 83 3.04 -12.35 -1.04
C VAL A 83 2.84 -11.26 0.01
N VAL A 84 1.85 -10.37 -0.10
CA VAL A 84 1.58 -9.32 0.88
C VAL A 84 1.12 -9.93 2.22
N VAL A 85 0.19 -10.89 2.18
CA VAL A 85 -0.25 -11.61 3.38
C VAL A 85 0.92 -12.36 4.02
N MET A 86 1.76 -13.01 3.22
CA MET A 86 2.93 -13.73 3.71
C MET A 86 4.01 -12.80 4.25
N SER A 87 4.29 -11.66 3.62
CA SER A 87 5.25 -10.66 4.10
C SER A 87 4.82 -10.05 5.44
N ILE A 88 3.51 -9.89 5.68
CA ILE A 88 2.98 -9.47 6.98
C ILE A 88 3.14 -10.60 8.02
N THR A 89 2.96 -11.87 7.64
CA THR A 89 3.13 -13.00 8.58
C THR A 89 4.57 -13.45 8.82
N LYS A 90 5.50 -13.12 7.91
CA LYS A 90 6.92 -13.49 7.98
C LYS A 90 7.71 -12.54 8.89
N GLN A 91 7.09 -11.45 9.36
CA GLN A 91 7.58 -10.78 10.55
C GLN A 91 7.36 -11.72 11.73
N ASP A 92 8.41 -12.46 12.06
CA ASP A 92 8.50 -13.40 13.16
C ASP A 92 7.84 -12.81 14.42
N TYR A 93 6.68 -13.39 14.74
CA TYR A 93 5.87 -13.06 15.90
C TYR A 93 6.53 -13.67 17.15
N GLU A 94 7.73 -13.19 17.49
CA GLU A 94 8.21 -13.23 18.86
C GLU A 94 7.35 -12.21 19.63
N PRO A 95 6.55 -12.63 20.63
CA PRO A 95 5.82 -11.69 21.46
C PRO A 95 6.85 -10.81 22.14
N MET A 96 7.02 -9.58 21.63
CA MET A 96 7.89 -8.58 22.22
C MET A 96 7.25 -8.14 23.54
N ALA A 97 7.41 -8.95 24.57
CA ALA A 97 7.47 -8.50 25.93
C ALA A 97 8.71 -7.62 26.04
N VAL A 98 8.59 -6.37 25.58
CA VAL A 98 9.59 -5.35 25.84
C VAL A 98 9.52 -5.10 27.34
N ALA A 99 10.30 -5.87 28.09
CA ALA A 99 10.70 -5.47 29.42
C ALA A 99 11.42 -4.13 29.23
N VAL A 100 10.71 -3.04 29.51
CA VAL A 100 11.29 -1.70 29.59
C VAL A 100 12.20 -1.72 30.80
N ALA A 101 13.42 -2.22 30.59
CA ALA A 101 14.48 -2.05 31.54
C ALA A 101 14.75 -0.54 31.62
N ASP A 102 14.60 0.01 32.83
CA ASP A 102 14.89 1.40 33.19
C ASP A 102 16.39 1.68 33.03
N LYS A 103 16.85 1.73 31.78
CA LYS A 103 18.13 2.29 31.41
C LYS A 103 17.87 3.77 31.24
N GLY A 104 18.45 4.58 32.13
CA GLY A 104 18.29 6.03 32.14
C GLY A 104 18.34 6.63 30.73
N VAL A 105 17.39 7.51 30.44
CA VAL A 105 17.18 8.09 29.11
C VAL A 105 18.47 8.80 28.66
N PRO A 106 19.06 8.42 27.52
CA PRO A 106 20.27 9.07 27.03
C PRO A 106 19.98 10.55 26.77
N MET A 107 20.86 11.44 27.21
CA MET A 107 20.73 12.88 26.98
C MET A 107 21.59 13.28 25.79
N VAL A 108 21.06 14.14 24.90
CA VAL A 108 21.77 14.69 23.73
C VAL A 108 21.81 16.21 23.83
N GLU A 109 22.94 16.81 23.47
CA GLU A 109 23.06 18.26 23.37
C GLU A 109 22.54 18.76 22.01
N VAL A 110 21.70 19.78 22.04
CA VAL A 110 21.06 20.37 20.87
C VAL A 110 21.33 21.87 20.85
N SER A 111 21.79 22.39 19.72
CA SER A 111 22.00 23.83 19.51
C SER A 111 20.73 24.49 18.96
N ALA A 112 20.23 25.53 19.63
CA ALA A 112 19.02 26.24 19.22
C ALA A 112 19.22 27.04 17.91
N PRO A 113 18.34 26.91 16.89
CA PRO A 113 18.51 27.60 15.61
C PRO A 113 18.16 29.10 15.68
N SER A 114 17.33 29.50 16.66
CA SER A 114 16.88 30.87 16.91
C SER A 114 16.62 31.06 18.41
N ASP A 115 16.26 32.29 18.82
CA ASP A 115 15.73 32.54 20.15
C ASP A 115 14.33 31.90 20.25
N LEU A 116 14.13 30.98 21.18
CA LEU A 116 12.90 30.20 21.34
C LEU A 116 12.35 30.36 22.76
N PRO A 117 11.04 30.60 22.92
CA PRO A 117 10.43 30.69 24.25
C PRO A 117 10.40 29.32 24.93
N GLY A 118 10.39 29.31 26.26
CA GLY A 118 10.27 28.08 27.04
C GLY A 118 9.00 27.31 26.70
N GLY A 119 9.09 25.98 26.60
CA GLY A 119 8.00 25.09 26.22
C GLY A 119 7.78 24.94 24.71
N TYR A 120 8.52 25.66 23.86
CA TYR A 120 8.49 25.43 22.41
C TYR A 120 9.04 24.04 22.05
N VAL A 121 8.45 23.36 21.07
CA VAL A 121 8.89 22.03 20.62
C VAL A 121 9.36 22.12 19.18
N PHE A 122 10.53 21.56 18.87
CA PHE A 122 11.07 21.49 17.52
C PHE A 122 11.79 20.17 17.26
N ASP A 123 11.95 19.81 15.99
CA ASP A 123 12.65 18.60 15.59
C ASP A 123 14.15 18.85 15.45
N ALA A 124 14.96 18.00 16.07
CA ALA A 124 16.40 17.99 16.00
C ALA A 124 16.90 16.67 15.40
N VAL A 125 18.07 16.68 14.76
CA VAL A 125 18.68 15.48 14.18
C VAL A 125 19.95 15.15 14.96
N ALA A 126 20.04 13.95 15.53
CA ALA A 126 21.25 13.41 16.15
C ALA A 126 21.48 11.99 15.66
N ASN A 127 22.72 11.66 15.28
CA ASN A 127 23.10 10.35 14.73
C ASN A 127 22.24 9.92 13.52
N GLY A 128 21.77 10.89 12.71
CA GLY A 128 20.88 10.63 11.57
C GLY A 128 19.42 10.34 11.95
N GLN A 129 19.07 10.34 13.23
CA GLN A 129 17.70 10.18 13.72
C GLN A 129 17.09 11.53 14.08
N THR A 130 15.87 11.78 13.62
CA THR A 130 15.10 12.97 13.98
C THR A 130 14.33 12.70 15.28
N PHE A 131 14.37 13.62 16.24
CA PHE A 131 13.63 13.53 17.51
C PHE A 131 13.11 14.91 17.93
N SER A 132 11.98 14.94 18.64
CA SER A 132 11.39 16.19 19.10
C SER A 132 11.99 16.64 20.43
N VAL A 133 12.36 17.91 20.49
CA VAL A 133 13.03 18.55 21.62
C VAL A 133 12.13 19.65 22.19
N THR A 134 11.88 19.62 23.50
CA THR A 134 11.15 20.68 24.21
C THR A 134 12.13 21.66 24.84
N VAL A 135 11.95 22.95 24.57
CA VAL A 135 12.77 24.04 25.11
C VAL A 135 12.53 24.19 26.62
N PRO A 136 13.57 24.29 27.46
CA PRO A 136 13.43 24.40 28.92
C PRO A 136 12.68 25.67 29.35
N ALA A 137 12.14 25.64 30.58
CA ALA A 137 11.54 26.80 31.20
C ALA A 137 12.57 27.94 31.29
N GLY A 138 12.26 29.09 30.67
CA GLY A 138 13.19 30.22 30.50
C GLY A 138 13.56 30.52 29.05
N GLY A 139 13.27 29.59 28.13
CA GLY A 139 13.65 29.74 26.73
C GLY A 139 15.14 29.46 26.49
N VAL A 140 15.53 29.55 25.22
CA VAL A 140 16.92 29.41 24.78
C VAL A 140 17.23 30.48 23.75
N SER A 141 18.45 31.02 23.78
CA SER A 141 18.92 31.96 22.77
C SER A 141 19.49 31.25 21.55
N ARG A 142 19.53 31.91 20.39
CA ARG A 142 20.13 31.38 19.16
C ARG A 142 21.57 30.93 19.39
N GLY A 143 21.86 29.68 19.00
CA GLY A 143 23.17 29.05 19.16
C GLY A 143 23.45 28.51 20.56
N GLN A 144 22.57 28.75 21.54
CA GLN A 144 22.68 28.16 22.87
C GLN A 144 22.50 26.64 22.77
N THR A 145 23.43 25.90 23.38
CA THR A 145 23.30 24.46 23.55
C THR A 145 22.53 24.15 24.83
N PHE A 146 21.67 23.15 24.77
CA PHE A 146 21.00 22.60 25.95
C PHE A 146 20.82 21.08 25.80
N SER A 147 20.73 20.38 26.93
CA SER A 147 20.57 18.93 26.94
C SER A 147 19.10 18.54 26.91
N ALA A 148 18.74 17.67 25.97
CA ALA A 148 17.40 17.13 25.83
C ALA A 148 17.45 15.59 25.96
N PRO A 149 16.47 14.96 26.61
CA PRO A 149 16.35 13.51 26.61
C PRO A 149 16.13 13.03 25.17
N LEU A 150 17.06 12.24 24.66
CA LEU A 150 16.85 11.47 23.45
C LEU A 150 15.89 10.35 23.83
N VAL A 151 14.61 10.60 23.60
CA VAL A 151 13.58 9.55 23.66
C VAL A 151 13.59 8.91 22.28
N PRO A 152 14.30 7.78 22.05
CA PRO A 152 14.18 7.06 20.79
C PRO A 152 12.71 6.68 20.59
N GLY A 153 12.08 7.24 19.56
CA GLY A 153 10.64 7.09 19.30
C GLY A 153 9.76 8.24 19.80
N GLY A 154 10.34 9.30 20.37
CA GLY A 154 9.64 10.53 20.71
C GLY A 154 9.20 11.27 19.44
N ARG A 155 7.94 11.05 19.03
CA ARG A 155 7.20 11.70 17.92
C ARG A 155 7.64 13.14 17.69
N GLY A 156 8.64 13.32 16.82
CA GLY A 156 8.84 14.55 16.08
C GLY A 156 7.75 14.68 15.04
N VAL A 157 7.04 15.80 15.03
CA VAL A 157 5.82 15.97 14.26
C VAL A 157 6.15 16.05 12.77
N SER A 158 6.11 14.89 12.09
CA SER A 158 5.38 14.64 10.82
C SER A 158 5.71 13.27 10.20
N ALA A 159 5.90 12.24 11.01
CA ALA A 159 5.41 10.91 10.61
C ALA A 159 3.95 10.89 11.05
N SER A 160 3.03 10.86 10.08
CA SER A 160 1.60 10.92 10.32
C SER A 160 1.19 10.12 11.55
N ALA A 161 0.67 10.84 12.55
CA ALA A 161 0.29 10.27 13.82
C ALA A 161 -0.81 9.24 13.58
N VAL A 162 -0.44 7.95 13.54
CA VAL A 162 -1.41 6.85 13.57
C VAL A 162 -2.35 7.14 14.73
N PRO A 163 -3.66 7.31 14.46
CA PRO A 163 -4.60 7.74 15.48
C PRO A 163 -4.75 6.64 16.53
N GLU A 164 -4.50 6.99 17.79
CA GLU A 164 -4.74 6.08 18.91
C GLU A 164 -6.23 6.05 19.26
N GLY A 165 -6.73 4.88 19.66
CA GLY A 165 -8.11 4.71 20.11
C GLY A 165 -9.17 4.68 19.00
N ARG A 166 -8.82 4.93 17.74
CA ARG A 166 -9.75 4.83 16.60
C ARG A 166 -9.04 4.51 15.28
N TRP A 167 -9.76 3.86 14.37
CA TRP A 167 -9.35 3.76 12.97
C TRP A 167 -9.22 5.14 12.31
N LYS A 168 -8.22 5.32 11.44
CA LYS A 168 -8.02 6.55 10.64
C LYS A 168 -9.26 6.90 9.80
N ASP A 169 -9.91 5.87 9.24
CA ASP A 169 -11.12 6.01 8.44
C ASP A 169 -12.16 4.91 8.75
N GLY A 170 -13.34 5.04 8.15
CA GLY A 170 -14.42 4.05 8.26
C GLY A 170 -14.22 2.86 7.32
N LEU A 171 -14.82 1.71 7.69
CA LEU A 171 -14.68 0.45 6.94
C LEU A 171 -15.07 0.60 5.46
N CYS A 172 -16.18 1.29 5.16
CA CYS A 172 -16.66 1.49 3.79
C CYS A 172 -15.94 2.63 3.01
N GLY A 173 -14.83 3.16 3.52
CA GLY A 173 -13.99 4.11 2.79
C GLY A 173 -13.14 3.48 1.68
N CYS A 174 -13.36 2.22 1.31
CA CYS A 174 -12.57 1.49 0.33
C CYS A 174 -12.58 2.13 -1.06
N CYS A 175 -13.65 2.83 -1.45
CA CYS A 175 -13.76 3.54 -2.72
C CYS A 175 -13.19 4.97 -2.71
N MET A 176 -12.61 5.45 -1.61
CA MET A 176 -12.12 6.83 -1.50
C MET A 176 -11.01 7.14 -2.52
N PHE A 177 -10.19 6.15 -2.87
CA PHE A 177 -9.15 6.25 -3.89
C PHE A 177 -9.59 5.68 -5.26
N GLY A 178 -10.89 5.47 -5.46
CA GLY A 178 -11.49 4.91 -6.67
C GLY A 178 -11.71 3.39 -6.63
N CYS A 179 -12.66 2.91 -7.45
CA CYS A 179 -13.00 1.47 -7.53
C CYS A 179 -11.91 0.62 -8.23
N CYS A 180 -10.98 1.27 -8.93
CA CYS A 180 -9.86 0.64 -9.62
C CYS A 180 -8.58 0.58 -8.75
N HIS A 181 -8.67 0.92 -7.46
CA HIS A 181 -7.51 0.80 -6.58
C HIS A 181 -7.10 -0.68 -6.45
N PRO A 182 -5.82 -1.05 -6.64
CA PRO A 182 -5.39 -2.46 -6.67
C PRO A 182 -5.88 -3.25 -5.46
N ALA A 183 -5.84 -2.66 -4.27
CA ALA A 183 -6.27 -3.34 -3.06
C ALA A 183 -7.80 -3.53 -2.91
N LEU A 184 -8.64 -2.96 -3.79
CA LEU A 184 -10.06 -3.31 -3.90
C LEU A 184 -10.26 -4.64 -4.65
N TRP A 185 -9.46 -4.88 -5.70
CA TRP A 185 -9.51 -6.10 -6.53
C TRP A 185 -9.05 -7.33 -5.76
N MET A 186 -8.21 -7.13 -4.73
CA MET A 186 -7.62 -8.18 -3.91
C MET A 186 -8.58 -8.83 -2.90
N GLY A 187 -9.65 -8.14 -2.52
CA GLY A 187 -10.59 -8.68 -1.52
C GLY A 187 -12.00 -8.91 -2.04
N ILE A 188 -12.22 -8.78 -3.36
CA ILE A 188 -13.38 -9.40 -4.00
C ILE A 188 -12.99 -10.89 -4.12
N PRO A 189 -13.67 -11.82 -3.41
CA PRO A 189 -13.46 -13.23 -3.67
C PRO A 189 -13.70 -13.44 -5.16
N ALA A 190 -12.73 -14.06 -5.86
CA ALA A 190 -12.65 -14.16 -7.33
C ALA A 190 -13.85 -14.86 -8.01
N ARG A 191 -14.98 -15.03 -7.34
CA ARG A 191 -16.24 -15.55 -7.87
C ARG A 191 -16.92 -14.67 -8.92
N ALA A 192 -16.45 -13.45 -9.17
CA ALA A 192 -17.12 -12.54 -10.12
C ALA A 192 -16.51 -12.53 -11.55
N SER A 193 -15.35 -13.14 -11.78
CA SER A 193 -14.78 -13.25 -13.15
C SER A 193 -14.12 -14.63 -13.35
N PRO A 194 -14.85 -15.60 -13.94
CA PRO A 194 -14.34 -16.92 -14.27
C PRO A 194 -13.90 -16.94 -15.74
N GLU A 195 -12.73 -16.41 -16.10
CA GLU A 195 -12.38 -16.34 -17.53
C GLU A 195 -11.06 -17.00 -17.94
N PRO A 196 -9.92 -16.94 -17.22
CA PRO A 196 -8.72 -17.62 -17.74
C PRO A 196 -8.66 -19.10 -17.33
N LEU A 197 -8.70 -19.37 -16.02
CA LEU A 197 -8.40 -20.69 -15.49
C LEU A 197 -9.58 -21.66 -15.61
N GLU A 198 -10.82 -21.16 -15.49
CA GLU A 198 -12.01 -21.98 -15.75
C GLU A 198 -12.17 -22.31 -17.24
N VAL A 199 -11.77 -21.43 -18.15
CA VAL A 199 -11.84 -21.70 -19.60
C VAL A 199 -10.80 -22.74 -20.01
N GLU A 200 -9.57 -22.64 -19.50
CA GLU A 200 -8.52 -23.61 -19.80
C GLU A 200 -8.81 -24.96 -19.13
N LEU A 201 -9.31 -24.96 -17.88
CA LEU A 201 -9.78 -26.16 -17.21
C LEU A 201 -11.00 -26.76 -17.93
N ALA A 202 -11.95 -25.94 -18.39
CA ALA A 202 -13.10 -26.39 -19.17
C ALA A 202 -12.67 -27.01 -20.50
N ARG A 203 -11.66 -26.47 -21.18
CA ARG A 203 -11.08 -27.08 -22.40
C ARG A 203 -10.44 -28.43 -22.12
N LEU A 204 -9.68 -28.56 -21.04
CA LEU A 204 -9.11 -29.85 -20.62
C LEU A 204 -10.21 -30.85 -20.21
N LEU A 205 -11.31 -30.35 -19.64
CA LEU A 205 -12.42 -31.16 -19.15
C LEU A 205 -13.49 -31.48 -20.21
N GLN A 206 -13.46 -30.84 -21.39
CA GLN A 206 -14.39 -31.12 -22.50
C GLN A 206 -14.36 -32.60 -22.93
N GLY A 207 -13.23 -33.29 -22.78
CA GLY A 207 -13.13 -34.73 -23.06
C GLY A 207 -13.87 -35.64 -22.08
N PHE A 208 -14.33 -35.11 -20.94
CA PHE A 208 -15.01 -35.87 -19.88
C PHE A 208 -16.51 -35.56 -19.76
N ILE A 209 -17.02 -34.65 -20.57
CA ILE A 209 -18.45 -34.32 -20.66
C ILE A 209 -19.07 -35.16 -21.78
N ASP A 210 -20.13 -35.88 -21.46
CA ASP A 210 -20.88 -36.62 -22.47
C ASP A 210 -21.59 -35.63 -23.41
N PRO A 211 -21.30 -35.65 -24.73
CA PRO A 211 -21.86 -34.69 -25.67
C PRO A 211 -23.39 -34.82 -25.83
N SER A 212 -23.97 -35.96 -25.47
CA SER A 212 -25.41 -36.20 -25.58
C SER A 212 -26.21 -35.63 -24.40
N THR A 213 -25.61 -35.63 -23.21
CA THR A 213 -26.28 -35.19 -21.96
C THR A 213 -25.76 -33.85 -21.43
N GLY A 214 -24.55 -33.44 -21.83
CA GLY A 214 -23.84 -32.30 -21.25
C GLY A 214 -23.40 -32.53 -19.81
N LEU A 215 -23.50 -33.76 -19.29
CA LEU A 215 -23.13 -34.12 -17.93
C LEU A 215 -21.77 -34.82 -17.90
N PRO A 216 -21.00 -34.68 -16.79
CA PRO A 216 -19.77 -35.44 -16.62
C PRO A 216 -20.08 -36.95 -16.63
N MET A 217 -19.31 -37.73 -17.39
CA MET A 217 -19.49 -39.18 -17.46
C MET A 217 -19.38 -39.81 -16.06
N GLU A 218 -20.27 -40.75 -15.75
CA GLU A 218 -20.26 -41.50 -14.48
C GLU A 218 -18.95 -42.29 -14.37
N GLY A 219 -18.21 -42.10 -13.26
CA GLY A 219 -16.87 -42.67 -13.08
C GLY A 219 -15.72 -41.84 -13.66
N SER A 220 -15.98 -40.68 -14.28
CA SER A 220 -14.93 -39.78 -14.73
C SER A 220 -14.15 -39.16 -13.55
N PRO A 221 -12.85 -38.84 -13.71
CA PRO A 221 -12.04 -38.17 -12.68
C PRO A 221 -12.49 -36.72 -12.41
N TYR A 222 -13.42 -36.19 -13.21
CA TYR A 222 -13.96 -34.84 -13.10
C TYR A 222 -14.41 -34.52 -11.67
N TRP A 223 -15.22 -35.39 -11.06
CA TRP A 223 -15.75 -35.16 -9.71
C TRP A 223 -14.66 -35.13 -8.64
N ALA A 224 -13.61 -35.93 -8.80
CA ALA A 224 -12.48 -35.94 -7.88
C ALA A 224 -11.68 -34.62 -8.00
N ILE A 225 -11.39 -34.17 -9.22
CA ILE A 225 -10.71 -32.90 -9.47
C ILE A 225 -11.52 -31.73 -8.92
N TYR A 226 -12.83 -31.71 -9.19
CA TYR A 226 -13.75 -30.70 -8.68
C TYR A 226 -13.78 -30.67 -7.15
N ALA A 227 -13.89 -31.84 -6.50
CA ALA A 227 -13.88 -31.94 -5.04
C ALA A 227 -12.56 -31.43 -4.44
N VAL A 228 -11.41 -31.78 -5.02
CA VAL A 228 -10.10 -31.28 -4.59
C VAL A 228 -10.02 -29.76 -4.72
N ASN A 229 -10.45 -29.21 -5.86
CA ASN A 229 -10.46 -27.77 -6.09
C ASN A 229 -11.37 -27.03 -5.09
N GLN A 230 -12.54 -27.61 -4.77
CA GLN A 230 -13.44 -27.04 -3.76
C GLN A 230 -12.84 -27.05 -2.35
N VAL A 231 -12.21 -28.15 -1.95
CA VAL A 231 -11.53 -28.25 -0.64
C VAL A 231 -10.38 -27.25 -0.56
N PHE A 232 -9.56 -27.16 -1.60
CA PHE A 232 -8.45 -26.20 -1.67
C PHE A 232 -8.95 -24.75 -1.61
N SER A 233 -9.95 -24.41 -2.42
CA SER A 233 -10.57 -23.07 -2.43
C SER A 233 -11.15 -22.71 -1.06
N PHE A 234 -11.84 -23.65 -0.41
CA PHE A 234 -12.35 -23.46 0.95
C PHE A 234 -11.22 -23.24 1.97
N ALA A 235 -10.15 -24.03 1.89
CA ALA A 235 -8.99 -23.89 2.76
C ALA A 235 -8.32 -22.51 2.60
N VAL A 236 -8.16 -22.03 1.37
CA VAL A 236 -7.62 -20.68 1.08
C VAL A 236 -8.51 -19.60 1.68
N ILE A 237 -9.85 -19.70 1.53
CA ILE A 237 -10.79 -18.73 2.11
C ILE A 237 -10.66 -18.68 3.63
N VAL A 238 -10.63 -19.84 4.30
CA VAL A 238 -10.47 -19.93 5.76
C VAL A 238 -9.13 -19.32 6.20
N PHE A 239 -8.05 -19.64 5.49
CA PHE A 239 -6.72 -19.10 5.77
C PHE A 239 -6.68 -17.57 5.60
N THR A 240 -7.25 -17.02 4.53
CA THR A 240 -7.33 -15.57 4.30
C THR A 240 -8.11 -14.88 5.42
N ILE A 241 -9.26 -15.42 5.84
CA ILE A 241 -10.04 -14.87 6.96
C ILE A 241 -9.20 -14.90 8.25
N TYR A 242 -8.51 -16.01 8.52
CA TYR A 242 -7.64 -16.15 9.69
C TYR A 242 -6.53 -15.10 9.71
N VAL A 243 -5.85 -14.84 8.59
CA VAL A 243 -4.79 -13.81 8.56
C VAL A 243 -5.38 -12.41 8.75
N ILE A 244 -6.46 -12.06 8.07
CA ILE A 244 -7.12 -10.75 8.24
C ILE A 244 -7.53 -10.53 9.70
N LEU A 245 -8.11 -11.55 10.34
CA LEU A 245 -8.48 -11.55 11.76
C LEU A 245 -7.27 -11.26 12.65
N LYS A 246 -6.20 -12.02 12.49
CA LYS A 246 -4.99 -11.92 13.31
C LYS A 246 -4.32 -10.56 13.14
N THR A 247 -4.15 -10.11 11.90
CA THR A 247 -3.55 -8.80 11.59
C THR A 247 -4.39 -7.66 12.14
N ARG A 248 -5.71 -7.69 11.96
CA ARG A 248 -6.60 -6.63 12.46
C ARG A 248 -6.58 -6.53 13.97
N ARG A 249 -6.67 -7.67 14.66
CA ARG A 249 -6.59 -7.74 16.12
C ARG A 249 -5.27 -7.15 16.63
N TYR A 250 -4.15 -7.52 16.00
CA TYR A 250 -2.84 -6.98 16.34
C TYR A 250 -2.76 -5.45 16.18
N ILE A 251 -3.28 -4.91 15.07
CA ILE A 251 -3.32 -3.45 14.85
C ILE A 251 -4.19 -2.75 15.91
N ARG A 252 -5.31 -3.36 16.30
CA ARG A 252 -6.19 -2.79 17.31
C ARG A 252 -5.57 -2.81 18.70
N GLU A 253 -4.95 -3.92 19.09
CA GLU A 253 -4.26 -4.04 20.37
C GLU A 253 -3.10 -3.03 20.45
N SER A 254 -2.31 -2.89 19.38
CA SER A 254 -1.19 -1.92 19.34
C SER A 254 -1.64 -0.46 19.27
N SER A 255 -2.77 -0.16 18.62
CA SER A 255 -3.30 1.21 18.49
C SER A 255 -4.35 1.56 19.56
N GLY A 256 -4.66 0.65 20.49
CA GLY A 256 -5.66 0.83 21.54
C GLY A 256 -7.10 0.99 21.03
N ILE A 257 -7.48 0.38 19.90
CA ILE A 257 -8.79 0.58 19.25
C ILE A 257 -9.86 -0.38 19.84
N PRO A 258 -10.90 0.13 20.53
CA PRO A 258 -11.95 -0.70 21.13
C PRO A 258 -12.98 -1.18 20.09
N GLU A 259 -13.66 -2.29 20.38
CA GLU A 259 -14.78 -2.82 19.57
C GLU A 259 -16.02 -1.94 19.78
N LYS A 260 -16.78 -1.71 18.71
CA LYS A 260 -17.96 -0.82 18.73
C LYS A 260 -19.26 -1.57 18.47
N SER A 261 -19.28 -2.50 17.52
CA SER A 261 -20.53 -3.03 16.97
C SER A 261 -20.80 -4.49 17.32
N CYS A 262 -19.76 -5.32 17.45
CA CYS A 262 -19.90 -6.70 17.92
C CYS A 262 -18.77 -7.07 18.87
N GLN A 263 -19.08 -7.12 20.16
CA GLN A 263 -18.10 -7.46 21.19
C GLN A 263 -17.63 -8.91 21.01
N GLY A 264 -16.34 -9.09 20.78
CA GLY A 264 -15.65 -10.35 20.53
C GLY A 264 -15.76 -10.89 19.10
N CYS A 265 -16.53 -10.25 18.22
CA CYS A 265 -16.78 -10.78 16.86
C CYS A 265 -16.62 -9.77 15.72
N GLU A 266 -16.40 -8.48 16.03
CA GLU A 266 -16.36 -7.41 15.02
C GLU A 266 -15.34 -7.70 13.91
N ASP A 267 -14.15 -8.15 14.28
CA ASP A 267 -13.09 -8.44 13.32
C ASP A 267 -13.45 -9.63 12.41
N CYS A 268 -14.16 -10.63 12.94
CA CYS A 268 -14.64 -11.79 12.18
C CYS A 268 -15.69 -11.38 11.16
N CYS A 269 -16.68 -10.58 11.59
CA CYS A 269 -17.68 -10.03 10.67
C CYS A 269 -17.03 -9.16 9.59
N CYS A 270 -16.06 -8.31 9.93
CA CYS A 270 -15.37 -7.47 8.96
C CYS A 270 -14.59 -8.32 7.94
N ALA A 271 -13.85 -9.33 8.40
CA ALA A 271 -13.06 -10.22 7.55
C ALA A 271 -13.94 -11.06 6.60
N THR A 272 -15.08 -11.58 7.08
CA THR A 272 -15.96 -12.44 6.28
C THR A 272 -16.83 -11.65 5.29
N TRP A 273 -17.40 -10.52 5.70
CA TRP A 273 -18.39 -9.80 4.88
C TRP A 273 -17.83 -8.64 4.07
N CYS A 274 -16.69 -8.05 4.49
CA CYS A 274 -16.08 -6.89 3.82
C CYS A 274 -14.55 -7.04 3.84
N GLY A 275 -14.03 -8.19 3.40
CA GLY A 275 -12.60 -8.52 3.44
C GLY A 275 -11.72 -7.44 2.79
N CYS A 276 -12.04 -7.02 1.55
CA CYS A 276 -11.33 -5.92 0.86
C CYS A 276 -11.30 -4.62 1.67
N CYS A 277 -12.45 -4.24 2.23
CA CYS A 277 -12.63 -3.03 3.01
C CYS A 277 -11.76 -3.05 4.28
N THR A 278 -11.70 -4.22 4.91
CA THR A 278 -10.94 -4.48 6.12
C THR A 278 -9.44 -4.38 5.85
N VAL A 279 -8.95 -5.01 4.78
CA VAL A 279 -7.55 -4.92 4.36
C VAL A 279 -7.19 -3.48 4.02
N MET A 280 -8.04 -2.77 3.28
CA MET A 280 -7.83 -1.36 2.94
C MET A 280 -7.79 -0.44 4.16
N GLN A 281 -8.71 -0.64 5.11
CA GLN A 281 -8.72 0.12 6.35
C GLN A 281 -7.44 -0.12 7.16
N MET A 282 -6.98 -1.37 7.26
CA MET A 282 -5.72 -1.68 7.93
C MET A 282 -4.53 -1.02 7.22
N ALA A 283 -4.44 -1.13 5.90
CA ALA A 283 -3.37 -0.53 5.12
C ALA A 283 -3.32 1.00 5.30
N ARG A 284 -4.47 1.68 5.22
CA ARG A 284 -4.52 3.15 5.41
C ARG A 284 -4.28 3.59 6.84
N HIS A 285 -4.55 2.72 7.81
CA HIS A 285 -4.22 2.97 9.20
C HIS A 285 -2.72 2.88 9.45
N THR A 286 -2.02 2.00 8.73
CA THR A 286 -0.58 1.77 8.92
C THR A 286 0.32 2.58 7.97
N ALA A 287 -0.20 3.06 6.84
CA ALA A 287 0.57 3.82 5.84
C ALA A 287 -0.03 5.20 5.54
N GLU A 288 0.84 6.13 5.14
CA GLU A 288 0.44 7.50 4.80
C GLU A 288 0.19 7.69 3.31
N TYR A 289 -0.98 7.23 2.85
CA TYR A 289 -1.38 7.34 1.45
C TYR A 289 -1.77 8.76 0.99
N GLU A 290 -1.94 9.73 1.90
CA GLU A 290 -2.16 11.13 1.50
C GLU A 290 -0.87 11.79 0.99
N THR A 291 0.27 11.35 1.53
CA THR A 291 1.60 11.87 1.17
C THR A 291 2.24 11.02 0.07
N TYR A 292 2.11 9.70 0.14
CA TYR A 292 2.76 8.77 -0.79
C TYR A 292 1.70 7.98 -1.55
N ALA A 293 1.62 8.16 -2.86
CA ALA A 293 0.74 7.37 -3.70
C ALA A 293 1.11 5.89 -3.60
N GLY A 294 0.11 5.01 -3.47
CA GLY A 294 0.35 3.56 -3.45
C GLY A 294 1.01 3.10 -4.75
N GLN A 295 2.01 2.22 -4.64
CA GLN A 295 2.65 1.60 -5.79
C GLN A 295 2.23 0.14 -5.86
N CYS A 296 1.61 -0.25 -6.97
CA CYS A 296 1.33 -1.66 -7.23
C CYS A 296 2.66 -2.40 -7.45
N CYS A 297 2.71 -3.66 -7.07
CA CYS A 297 3.89 -4.49 -7.25
C CYS A 297 5.16 -4.11 -6.46
N SER A 298 5.06 -3.24 -5.44
CA SER A 298 6.14 -3.08 -4.44
C SER A 298 5.87 -3.86 -3.14
N GLU A 299 6.95 -4.36 -2.51
CA GLU A 299 6.90 -5.21 -1.30
C GLU A 299 6.02 -4.63 -0.18
N THR A 300 5.97 -3.30 -0.05
CA THR A 300 5.20 -2.58 0.98
C THR A 300 3.95 -1.89 0.44
N GLY A 301 3.70 -1.94 -0.87
CA GLY A 301 2.65 -1.14 -1.54
C GLY A 301 2.92 0.37 -1.56
N LEU A 302 4.13 0.80 -1.21
CA LEU A 302 4.59 2.19 -1.23
C LEU A 302 5.81 2.35 -2.17
N PRO A 303 6.10 3.58 -2.65
CA PRO A 303 7.28 3.83 -3.45
C PRO A 303 8.56 3.78 -2.62
N VAL A 304 9.70 3.53 -3.27
CA VAL A 304 11.03 3.44 -2.63
C VAL A 304 11.44 4.76 -1.92
N SER A 305 10.83 5.88 -2.32
CA SER A 305 11.02 7.19 -1.68
C SER A 305 10.19 7.39 -0.40
N ALA A 306 9.22 6.51 -0.12
CA ALA A 306 8.46 6.56 1.11
C ALA A 306 9.36 6.10 2.29
N PRO A 307 9.29 6.78 3.44
CA PRO A 307 10.02 6.36 4.63
C PRO A 307 9.63 4.93 4.98
N GLN A 308 10.63 4.07 5.19
CA GLN A 308 10.41 2.68 5.54
C GLN A 308 9.57 2.60 6.81
N LEU A 309 8.46 1.84 6.76
CA LEU A 309 7.60 1.64 7.91
C LEU A 309 8.38 0.88 8.99
N GLN A 310 8.82 1.59 10.03
CA GLN A 310 9.48 0.97 11.18
C GLN A 310 8.43 0.31 12.07
N PHE A 311 8.08 -0.94 11.76
CA PHE A 311 7.34 -1.78 12.69
C PHE A 311 8.32 -2.39 13.69
N GLY A 312 8.37 -1.85 14.90
CA GLY A 312 8.95 -2.55 16.06
C GLY A 312 10.47 -2.68 16.09
N GLY A 313 11.24 -1.75 15.53
CA GLY A 313 12.69 -1.65 15.76
C GLY A 313 13.56 -2.76 15.17
N ALA A 314 12.96 -3.75 14.50
CA ALA A 314 13.69 -4.69 13.66
C ALA A 314 13.92 -4.05 12.29
N HIS A 315 15.17 -3.68 11.99
CA HIS A 315 15.56 -3.36 10.63
C HIS A 315 15.37 -4.61 9.76
N ILE A 316 14.42 -4.55 8.83
CA ILE A 316 14.27 -5.55 7.77
C ILE A 316 15.41 -5.27 6.78
N VAL A 317 16.39 -6.19 6.73
CA VAL A 317 17.54 -6.17 5.80
C VAL A 317 17.21 -7.00 4.58
#